data_AF-A0A6G7YSB4-F1
#
_entry.id   AF-A0A6G7YSB4-F1
#
_cell.length_a   1.000
_cell.length_b   1.000
_cell.length_c   1.000
_cell.angle_alpha   90.00
_cell.angle_beta   90.00
_cell.angle_gamma   90.00
#
_symmetry.space_group_name_H-M   'P 1'
#
loop_
_entity.id
_entity.type
_entity.pdbx_description
1 polymer ?
#
loop_
_entity_poly.entity_id
_entity_poly.type
_entity_poly.pdbx_seq_one_letter_code
_entity_poly.pdbx_strand_id
1 'polypeptide(L)'
;MKHDLDKLSSDQPPFAPVQEVREKLHSVLSVLETLTPAPKYSGDPKDRPTEQHIGAILKARRNRDRHFPAHLFADPAWDMLLELYSAHLGQRRLSVSSLCGGSGVPPTTALRWITTLEKSQLIVRRNDPYDGRRVFVELSFTGVEAMDAYFQANSIASI
;
A
#
# COMPACT_ATOMS: atom_id res chain seq x y z
N MET A 1 -27.96 22.25 63.81
CA MET A 1 -26.89 22.77 62.92
C MET A 1 -26.34 21.61 62.12
N LYS A 2 -27.12 21.17 61.13
CA LYS A 2 -26.69 20.30 60.04
C LYS A 2 -26.10 21.26 59.01
N HIS A 3 -24.82 21.13 58.67
CA HIS A 3 -24.38 21.34 57.30
C HIS A 3 -22.88 21.06 57.19
N ASP A 4 -22.57 20.35 56.11
CA ASP A 4 -21.33 20.37 55.38
C ASP A 4 -20.11 19.77 56.07
N LEU A 5 -19.79 18.54 55.66
CA LEU A 5 -18.41 18.08 55.36
C LEU A 5 -18.38 16.70 54.66
N ASP A 6 -19.53 16.05 54.40
CA ASP A 6 -19.63 14.80 53.62
C ASP A 6 -19.73 15.01 52.09
N LYS A 7 -18.98 15.96 51.53
CA LYS A 7 -18.91 16.14 50.06
C LYS A 7 -17.49 16.39 49.56
N LEU A 8 -16.60 15.44 49.82
CA LEU A 8 -15.44 15.21 48.95
C LEU A 8 -15.42 13.73 48.54
N SER A 9 -16.37 13.35 47.68
CA SER A 9 -16.18 12.25 46.75
C SER A 9 -15.98 12.88 45.37
N SER A 10 -14.78 13.41 45.15
CA SER A 10 -14.32 13.81 43.82
C SER A 10 -13.52 12.65 43.24
N ASP A 11 -14.23 11.62 42.78
CA ASP A 11 -13.62 10.56 41.99
C ASP A 11 -14.35 10.46 40.64
N GLN A 12 -14.33 11.58 39.90
CA GLN A 12 -14.50 11.50 38.46
C GLN A 12 -13.12 11.23 37.85
N PRO A 13 -12.92 10.08 37.17
CA PRO A 13 -11.65 9.80 36.53
C PRO A 13 -11.38 10.86 35.43
N PRO A 14 -10.13 11.33 35.28
CA PRO A 14 -9.75 12.44 34.39
C PRO A 14 -9.76 12.08 32.89
N PHE A 15 -10.39 10.98 32.51
CA PHE A 15 -10.53 10.55 31.13
C PHE A 15 -12.01 10.36 30.84
N ALA A 16 -12.49 10.90 29.71
CA ALA A 16 -13.82 10.63 29.20
C ALA A 16 -14.10 9.11 29.29
N PRO A 17 -15.31 8.68 29.67
CA PRO A 17 -15.59 7.26 29.84
C PRO A 17 -15.15 6.53 28.58
N VAL A 18 -14.36 5.46 28.72
CA VAL A 18 -13.91 4.63 27.59
C VAL A 18 -15.06 4.27 26.64
N GLN A 19 -16.28 4.22 27.18
CA GLN A 19 -17.54 4.07 26.46
C GLN A 19 -17.85 5.19 25.45
N GLU A 20 -17.65 6.46 25.81
CA GLU A 20 -17.88 7.60 24.91
C GLU A 20 -16.85 7.63 23.78
N VAL A 21 -15.59 7.30 24.09
CA VAL A 21 -14.54 7.14 23.07
C VAL A 21 -14.88 5.97 22.13
N ARG A 22 -15.38 4.86 22.66
CA ARG A 22 -15.84 3.70 21.89
C ARG A 22 -17.02 4.04 20.97
N GLU A 23 -18.01 4.76 21.46
CA GLU A 23 -19.17 5.20 20.67
C GLU A 23 -18.78 6.16 19.55
N LYS A 24 -17.92 7.13 19.86
CA LYS A 24 -17.35 8.03 18.85
C LYS A 24 -16.53 7.29 17.81
N LEU A 25 -15.73 6.30 18.23
CA LEU A 25 -14.94 5.48 17.32
C LEU A 25 -15.83 4.61 16.41
N HIS A 26 -16.88 3.98 16.95
CA HIS A 26 -17.85 3.22 16.15
C HIS A 26 -18.60 4.09 15.14
N SER A 27 -18.97 5.32 15.52
CA SER A 27 -19.61 6.29 14.63
C SER A 27 -18.67 6.73 13.49
N VAL A 28 -17.40 6.98 13.80
CA VAL A 28 -16.40 7.29 12.77
C VAL A 28 -16.16 6.09 11.84
N LEU A 29 -16.07 4.88 12.38
CA LEU A 29 -15.89 3.66 11.59
C LEU A 29 -17.05 3.44 10.61
N SER A 30 -18.30 3.59 11.03
CA SER A 30 -19.46 3.40 10.15
C SER A 30 -19.55 4.45 9.03
N VAL A 31 -19.14 5.69 9.31
CA VAL A 31 -19.04 6.74 8.27
C VAL A 31 -17.88 6.45 7.32
N LEU A 32 -16.73 5.97 7.82
CA LEU A 32 -15.60 5.59 6.96
C LEU A 32 -15.93 4.37 6.10
N GLU A 33 -16.71 3.40 6.61
CA GLU A 33 -17.19 2.24 5.86
C GLU A 33 -18.14 2.64 4.72
N THR A 34 -18.87 3.75 4.87
CA THR A 34 -19.79 4.25 3.83
C THR A 34 -19.12 5.20 2.83
N LEU A 35 -18.00 5.84 3.20
CA LEU A 35 -17.22 6.72 2.33
C LEU A 35 -16.07 6.03 1.61
N THR A 36 -15.63 4.87 2.11
CA THR A 36 -14.69 4.03 1.38
C THR A 36 -15.47 3.17 0.39
N PRO A 37 -15.21 3.25 -0.93
CA PRO A 37 -15.74 2.24 -1.83
C PRO A 37 -15.25 0.90 -1.31
N ALA A 38 -16.17 -0.07 -1.20
CA ALA A 38 -15.83 -1.42 -0.78
C ALA A 38 -14.59 -1.88 -1.55
N PRO A 39 -13.57 -2.44 -0.89
CA PRO A 39 -12.39 -2.92 -1.59
C PRO A 39 -12.86 -3.85 -2.71
N LYS A 40 -12.54 -3.53 -3.97
CA LYS A 40 -12.95 -4.34 -5.13
C LYS A 40 -12.36 -5.75 -5.11
N TYR A 41 -11.39 -5.99 -4.23
CA TYR A 41 -10.93 -7.33 -3.94
C TYR A 41 -12.06 -8.14 -3.31
N SER A 42 -12.66 -9.00 -4.13
CA SER A 42 -13.78 -9.87 -3.77
C SER A 42 -13.36 -11.31 -3.46
N GLY A 43 -12.05 -11.60 -3.53
CA GLY A 43 -11.48 -12.91 -3.19
C GLY A 43 -11.37 -13.13 -1.68
N ASP A 44 -11.15 -14.38 -1.25
CA ASP A 44 -10.77 -14.64 0.14
C ASP A 44 -9.43 -13.91 0.40
N PRO A 45 -9.24 -13.21 1.54
CA PRO A 45 -7.94 -12.67 1.93
C PRO A 45 -6.76 -13.65 1.80
N LYS A 46 -7.03 -14.97 1.89
CA LYS A 46 -6.05 -16.04 1.66
C LYS A 46 -5.64 -16.21 0.19
N ASP A 47 -6.49 -15.82 -0.75
CA ASP A 47 -6.22 -15.90 -2.18
C ASP A 47 -5.36 -14.73 -2.67
N ARG A 48 -5.12 -13.73 -1.82
CA ARG A 48 -4.28 -12.58 -2.17
C ARG A 48 -2.84 -13.05 -2.25
N PRO A 49 -2.09 -12.67 -3.30
CA PRO A 49 -0.67 -13.01 -3.37
C PRO A 49 0.09 -12.44 -2.16
N THR A 50 1.07 -13.20 -1.69
CA THR A 50 2.00 -12.77 -0.64
C THR A 50 3.14 -11.97 -1.25
N GLU A 51 3.84 -11.19 -0.43
CA GLU A 51 5.09 -10.51 -0.84
C GLU A 51 6.10 -11.52 -1.44
N GLN A 52 6.17 -12.73 -0.88
CA GLN A 52 7.03 -13.81 -1.39
C GLN A 52 6.63 -14.28 -2.79
N HIS A 53 5.32 -14.41 -3.07
CA HIS A 53 4.83 -14.76 -4.41
C HIS A 53 5.25 -13.71 -5.44
N ILE A 54 5.08 -12.42 -5.13
CA ILE A 54 5.48 -11.32 -6.02
C ILE A 54 7.00 -11.29 -6.20
N GLY A 55 7.75 -11.49 -5.12
CA GLY A 55 9.22 -11.60 -5.15
C GLY A 55 9.71 -12.74 -6.04
N ALA A 56 9.03 -13.90 -6.05
CA ALA A 56 9.34 -15.02 -6.93
C ALA A 56 9.11 -14.65 -8.41
N ILE A 57 8.04 -13.93 -8.74
CA ILE A 57 7.76 -13.43 -10.10
C ILE A 57 8.87 -12.47 -10.56
N LEU A 58 9.20 -11.46 -9.74
CA LEU A 58 10.28 -10.51 -10.05
C LEU A 58 11.63 -11.22 -10.26
N LYS A 59 11.94 -12.20 -9.41
CA LYS A 59 13.15 -13.01 -9.54
C LYS A 59 13.16 -13.81 -10.85
N ALA A 60 12.06 -14.47 -11.20
CA ALA A 60 11.94 -15.22 -12.45
C ALA A 60 12.12 -14.31 -13.67
N ARG A 61 11.53 -13.11 -13.64
CA ARG A 61 11.65 -12.11 -14.72
C ARG A 61 13.08 -11.63 -14.89
N ARG A 62 13.79 -11.31 -13.80
CA ARG A 62 15.22 -10.93 -13.81
C ARG A 62 16.15 -12.08 -14.20
N ASN A 63 15.77 -13.34 -13.91
CA ASN A 63 16.58 -14.49 -14.28
C ASN A 63 16.64 -14.69 -15.81
N ARG A 64 15.69 -14.14 -16.59
CA ARG A 64 15.74 -14.19 -18.06
C ARG A 64 17.03 -13.60 -18.62
N ASP A 65 17.56 -12.54 -18.01
CA ASP A 65 18.79 -11.87 -18.45
C ASP A 65 20.04 -12.75 -18.33
N ARG A 66 19.98 -13.83 -17.55
CA ARG A 66 21.07 -14.82 -17.45
C ARG A 66 21.05 -15.85 -18.56
N HIS A 67 19.91 -16.00 -19.24
CA HIS A 67 19.70 -17.03 -20.26
C HIS A 67 19.50 -16.43 -21.65
N PHE A 68 19.10 -15.17 -21.75
CA PHE A 68 18.80 -14.48 -22.99
C PHE A 68 19.38 -13.06 -22.98
N PRO A 69 19.58 -12.43 -24.16
CA PRO A 69 19.97 -11.04 -24.23
C PRO A 69 18.97 -10.12 -23.50
N ALA A 70 19.45 -9.37 -22.51
CA ALA A 70 18.61 -8.60 -21.57
C ALA A 70 17.67 -7.58 -22.23
N HIS A 71 18.00 -7.09 -23.43
CA HIS A 71 17.20 -6.08 -24.13
C HIS A 71 15.90 -6.63 -24.74
N LEU A 72 15.70 -7.96 -24.76
CA LEU A 72 14.54 -8.57 -25.42
C LEU A 72 13.26 -8.53 -24.57
N PHE A 73 13.38 -8.38 -23.25
CA PHE A 73 12.28 -8.73 -22.33
C PHE A 73 11.91 -7.64 -21.31
N ALA A 74 12.32 -6.39 -21.56
CA ALA A 74 12.03 -5.27 -20.68
C ALA A 74 10.55 -4.86 -20.73
N ASP A 75 9.90 -4.83 -19.56
CA ASP A 75 8.58 -4.23 -19.37
C ASP A 75 8.62 -3.39 -18.08
N PRO A 76 9.22 -2.19 -18.15
CA PRO A 76 9.53 -1.40 -16.97
C PRO A 76 8.27 -0.93 -16.21
N ALA A 77 7.15 -0.71 -16.90
CA ALA A 77 5.90 -0.33 -16.24
C ALA A 77 5.40 -1.48 -15.36
N TRP A 78 5.36 -2.69 -15.92
CA TRP A 78 4.94 -3.86 -15.18
C TRP A 78 5.90 -4.23 -14.05
N ASP A 79 7.21 -4.16 -14.29
CA ASP A 79 8.22 -4.43 -13.27
C ASP A 79 8.11 -3.46 -12.08
N MET A 80 7.86 -2.17 -12.35
CA MET A 80 7.61 -1.17 -11.30
C MET A 80 6.32 -1.44 -10.52
N LEU A 81 5.24 -1.81 -11.20
CA LEU A 81 3.97 -2.14 -10.53
C LEU A 81 4.12 -3.36 -9.62
N LEU A 82 4.86 -4.39 -10.05
CA LEU A 82 5.18 -5.56 -9.23
C LEU A 82 6.05 -5.20 -8.01
N GLU A 83 7.10 -4.38 -8.17
CA GLU A 83 7.94 -3.92 -7.06
C GLU A 83 7.12 -3.11 -6.04
N LEU A 84 6.26 -2.20 -6.51
CA LEU A 84 5.40 -1.39 -5.65
C LEU A 84 4.30 -2.22 -4.97
N TYR A 85 3.73 -3.21 -5.65
CA TYR A 85 2.74 -4.11 -5.07
C TYR A 85 3.36 -5.03 -4.01
N SER A 86 4.56 -5.56 -4.26
CA SER A 86 5.35 -6.29 -3.26
C SER A 86 5.60 -5.44 -2.01
N ALA A 87 6.04 -4.18 -2.20
CA ALA A 87 6.24 -3.24 -1.09
C ALA A 87 4.93 -2.93 -0.35
N HIS A 88 3.81 -2.76 -1.07
CA HIS A 88 2.49 -2.55 -0.47
C HIS A 88 2.06 -3.73 0.41
N LEU A 89 2.20 -4.96 -0.07
CA LEU A 89 1.90 -6.19 0.70
C LEU A 89 2.78 -6.30 1.95
N GLY A 90 4.04 -5.86 1.87
CA GLY A 90 4.96 -5.77 2.99
C GLY A 90 4.81 -4.52 3.86
N GLN A 91 3.80 -3.66 3.61
CA GLN A 91 3.59 -2.38 4.30
C GLN A 91 4.79 -1.42 4.27
N ARG A 92 5.55 -1.43 3.17
CA ARG A 92 6.73 -0.60 2.94
C ARG A 92 6.48 0.38 1.79
N ARG A 93 7.27 1.45 1.78
CA ARG A 93 7.33 2.44 0.69
C ARG A 93 8.66 2.30 -0.04
N LEU A 94 8.67 2.53 -1.35
CA LEU A 94 9.90 2.54 -2.14
C LEU A 94 10.33 3.96 -2.43
N SER A 95 11.62 4.25 -2.34
CA SER A 95 12.13 5.52 -2.86
C SER A 95 12.15 5.52 -4.38
N VAL A 96 12.10 6.70 -5.01
CA VAL A 96 12.28 6.82 -6.47
C VAL A 96 13.55 6.11 -6.93
N SER A 97 14.68 6.30 -6.24
CA SER A 97 15.95 5.67 -6.57
C SER A 97 15.88 4.14 -6.49
N SER A 98 15.23 3.60 -5.46
CA SER A 98 15.01 2.15 -5.31
C SER A 98 14.14 1.59 -6.45
N LEU A 99 13.07 2.29 -6.80
CA LEU A 99 12.16 1.88 -7.87
C LEU A 99 12.84 1.93 -9.25
N CYS A 100 13.66 2.94 -9.50
CA CYS A 100 14.49 3.00 -10.72
C CYS A 100 15.42 1.78 -10.81
N GLY A 101 16.05 1.37 -9.71
CA GLY A 101 16.92 0.19 -9.67
C GLY A 101 16.17 -1.13 -9.97
N GLY A 102 14.90 -1.23 -9.59
CA GLY A 102 14.05 -2.40 -9.86
C GLY A 102 13.45 -2.46 -11.27
N SER A 103 13.52 -1.36 -12.04
CA SER A 103 12.80 -1.21 -13.31
C SER A 103 13.42 -1.89 -14.53
N GLY A 104 14.68 -2.36 -14.43
CA GLY A 104 15.39 -2.99 -15.54
C GLY A 104 15.81 -2.05 -16.68
N VAL A 105 15.62 -0.73 -16.55
CA VAL A 105 15.95 0.28 -17.58
C VAL A 105 16.82 1.42 -17.03
N PRO A 106 17.51 2.21 -17.88
CA PRO A 106 18.28 3.36 -17.41
C PRO A 106 17.46 4.35 -16.58
N PRO A 107 18.04 5.05 -15.59
CA PRO A 107 17.30 5.91 -14.66
C PRO A 107 16.42 6.98 -15.31
N THR A 108 16.90 7.62 -16.38
CA THR A 108 16.11 8.64 -17.11
C THR A 108 14.89 8.05 -17.79
N THR A 109 14.99 6.81 -18.29
CA THR A 109 13.86 6.05 -18.84
C THR A 109 12.90 5.63 -17.73
N ALA A 110 13.41 5.18 -16.58
CA ALA A 110 12.59 4.84 -15.42
C ALA A 110 11.77 6.05 -14.93
N LEU A 111 12.40 7.22 -14.79
CA LEU A 111 11.69 8.45 -14.38
C LEU A 111 10.52 8.79 -15.31
N ARG A 112 10.69 8.62 -16.63
CA ARG A 112 9.59 8.81 -17.59
C ARG A 112 8.44 7.84 -17.32
N TRP A 113 8.73 6.57 -17.04
CA TRP A 113 7.71 5.58 -16.70
C TRP A 113 7.00 5.87 -15.38
N ILE A 114 7.72 6.31 -14.34
CA ILE A 114 7.09 6.75 -13.10
C ILE A 114 6.12 7.91 -13.40
N THR A 115 6.51 8.89 -14.22
CA THR A 115 5.59 9.97 -14.63
C THR A 115 4.38 9.45 -15.41
N THR A 116 4.55 8.47 -16.30
CA THR A 116 3.44 7.85 -17.04
C THR A 116 2.47 7.11 -16.11
N LEU A 117 2.99 6.32 -15.16
CA LEU A 117 2.18 5.59 -14.18
C LEU A 117 1.43 6.55 -13.24
N GLU A 118 2.07 7.65 -12.83
CA GLU A 118 1.48 8.70 -12.00
C GLU A 118 0.35 9.43 -12.75
N LYS A 119 0.57 9.79 -14.03
CA LYS A 119 -0.48 10.35 -14.90
C LYS A 119 -1.67 9.40 -15.10
N SER A 120 -1.40 8.10 -15.10
CA SER A 120 -2.43 7.05 -15.18
C SER A 120 -3.13 6.78 -13.84
N GLN A 121 -2.79 7.54 -12.79
CA GLN A 121 -3.34 7.41 -11.45
C GLN A 121 -3.11 6.03 -10.81
N LEU A 122 -2.13 5.27 -11.27
CA LEU A 122 -1.79 3.95 -10.69
C LEU A 122 -0.84 4.06 -9.51
N ILE A 123 -0.07 5.14 -9.44
CA ILE A 123 0.91 5.39 -8.37
C ILE A 123 0.77 6.83 -7.87
N VAL A 124 1.30 7.07 -6.68
CA VAL A 124 1.44 8.40 -6.09
C VAL A 124 2.86 8.61 -5.59
N ARG A 125 3.35 9.85 -5.69
CA ARG A 125 4.61 10.28 -5.07
C ARG A 125 4.33 11.03 -3.78
N ARG A 126 5.16 10.80 -2.77
CA ARG A 126 5.13 11.53 -1.49
C ARG A 126 6.54 11.93 -1.09
N ASN A 127 6.73 13.21 -0.75
CA ASN A 127 7.99 13.66 -0.19
C ASN A 127 8.19 13.04 1.20
N ASP A 128 9.42 12.68 1.52
CA ASP A 128 9.78 12.27 2.88
C ASP A 128 9.74 13.51 3.80
N PRO A 129 8.92 13.53 4.86
CA PRO A 129 8.82 14.67 5.77
C PRO A 129 10.11 14.90 6.57
N TYR A 130 11.00 13.91 6.66
CA TYR A 130 12.25 13.99 7.41
C TYR A 130 13.48 14.24 6.53
N ASP A 131 13.35 14.04 5.20
CA ASP A 131 14.41 14.29 4.23
C ASP A 131 13.84 14.82 2.91
N GLY A 132 13.92 16.13 2.68
CA GLY A 132 13.41 16.78 1.46
C GLY A 132 14.10 16.35 0.16
N ARG A 133 15.19 15.58 0.22
CA ARG A 133 15.84 14.99 -0.96
C ARG A 133 15.21 13.67 -1.37
N ARG A 134 14.49 13.01 -0.46
CA ARG A 134 13.91 11.69 -0.68
C ARG A 134 12.44 11.81 -1.06
N VAL A 135 12.09 11.16 -2.17
CA VAL A 135 10.71 11.00 -2.61
C VAL A 135 10.37 9.53 -2.59
N PHE A 136 9.29 9.20 -1.90
CA PHE A 136 8.67 7.88 -1.90
C PHE A 136 7.64 7.75 -3.01
N VAL A 137 7.48 6.53 -3.50
CA VAL A 137 6.50 6.12 -4.48
C VAL A 137 5.72 4.95 -3.91
N GLU A 138 4.41 5.00 -4.05
CA GLU A 138 3.46 4.01 -3.56
C GLU A 138 2.41 3.75 -4.64
N LEU A 139 1.77 2.59 -4.62
CA LEU A 139 0.54 2.40 -5.40
C LEU A 139 -0.51 3.39 -4.90
N SER A 140 -1.28 3.96 -5.81
CA SER A 140 -2.52 4.65 -5.46
C SER A 140 -3.56 3.62 -5.01
N PHE A 141 -4.69 4.09 -4.45
CA PHE A 141 -5.83 3.21 -4.18
C PHE A 141 -6.26 2.43 -5.43
N THR A 142 -6.42 3.14 -6.56
CA THR A 142 -6.76 2.53 -7.86
C THR A 142 -5.70 1.56 -8.36
N GLY A 143 -4.42 1.84 -8.12
CA GLY A 143 -3.32 0.94 -8.46
C GLY A 143 -3.36 -0.36 -7.67
N VAL A 144 -3.64 -0.28 -6.36
CA VAL A 144 -3.83 -1.48 -5.52
C VAL A 144 -5.01 -2.31 -6.03
N GLU A 145 -6.17 -1.68 -6.28
CA GLU A 145 -7.34 -2.38 -6.81
C GLU A 145 -7.06 -3.08 -8.14
N ALA A 146 -6.33 -2.43 -9.05
CA ALA A 146 -5.98 -3.01 -10.34
C ALA A 146 -5.04 -4.22 -10.20
N MET A 147 -4.05 -4.15 -9.31
CA MET A 147 -3.13 -5.26 -9.05
C MET A 147 -3.85 -6.44 -8.38
N ASP A 148 -4.70 -6.15 -7.41
CA ASP A 148 -5.54 -7.14 -6.75
C ASP A 148 -6.45 -7.86 -7.76
N ALA A 149 -7.16 -7.11 -8.60
CA ALA A 149 -8.02 -7.68 -9.64
C ALA A 149 -7.22 -8.50 -10.66
N TYR A 150 -6.03 -8.04 -11.06
CA TYR A 150 -5.14 -8.79 -11.93
C TYR A 150 -4.75 -10.14 -11.31
N PHE A 151 -4.30 -10.15 -10.05
CA PHE A 151 -3.88 -11.39 -9.41
C PHE A 151 -5.05 -12.30 -9.04
N GLN A 152 -6.24 -11.76 -8.78
CA GLN A 152 -7.46 -12.55 -8.60
C GLN A 152 -7.89 -13.23 -9.91
N ALA A 153 -7.80 -12.52 -11.05
CA ALA A 153 -8.15 -13.11 -12.35
C ALA A 153 -7.13 -14.16 -12.85
N ASN A 154 -5.90 -14.10 -12.34
CA ASN A 154 -4.80 -15.00 -12.70
C ASN A 154 -4.37 -15.90 -11.54
N SER A 155 -5.14 -15.95 -10.44
CA SER A 155 -4.88 -16.90 -9.36
C SER A 155 -5.22 -18.28 -9.90
N ILE A 156 -4.18 -19.08 -10.15
CA ILE A 156 -4.33 -20.50 -10.46
C ILE A 156 -4.71 -21.15 -9.13
N ALA A 157 -5.98 -21.04 -8.75
CA ALA A 157 -6.54 -21.83 -7.68
C ALA A 157 -6.47 -23.29 -8.12
N SER A 158 -5.43 -23.99 -7.63
CA SER A 158 -5.24 -25.45 -7.72
C SER A 158 -5.33 -26.07 -9.13
N ILE A 159 -4.17 -26.21 -9.79
CA ILE A 159 -3.91 -27.33 -10.71
C ILE A 159 -2.82 -28.18 -10.10
#